data_AF-A0A954NG82-F1
#
_entry.id   AF-A0A954NG82-F1
#
_cell.length_a   1.000
_cell.length_b   1.000
_cell.length_c   1.000
_cell.angle_alpha   90.00
_cell.angle_beta   90.00
_cell.angle_gamma   90.00
#
_symmetry.space_group_name_H-M   'P 1'
#
loop_
_entity.id
_entity.type
_entity.pdbx_description
1 polymer ?
#
loop_
_entity_poly.entity_id
_entity_poly.type
_entity_poly.pdbx_seq_one_letter_code
_entity_poly.pdbx_strand_id
1 'polypeptide(L)'
;MTQTDKRMALLPPALVVMTIGCLVSAESRAGEWGDAELLSPFVAYDFDADGVSEIESLAPLFDSPSVHPEGRPLLVLIESRLLGPLDEATGPSIDELEERLRAYDDALKQAGWSPWFVKTSVYAGATHQDGKTLLAMRRLLQRLWEVEPKLSGVILIGSFPEASLVRRWVWKHDSREAVFNGERYNSRGGPRATFVAMDPELIAPRTDLVLADLDGEWESLYHQAETEIESLKILPRVADGMAWPRRDEPLEVEGWSVSRKKFEDFFWIEDADFELTERDGDTPILRASYQPLRPELTAADRKQPNPIARPEISVSRINPRHIAVEVGPDDVDAVGRPVAVPATQGSPHDRLHRSAALERTLLIEYLDRNVAYRTGEYPAQSRRCAVLSTDLRTVGPSYFDGVAKDFGPTVDVRRATAVDFVRFLATPALLKAISAHSDPGCSIMLGGYEMEELDALTGGGYWYWRLVDERFEPSYTDGRVRNRIHFALLRALWQNGTLREAGPSFYLHAGCEVNTPAESNRVPYNHSAYGGHEQIGENLLFYANGLALMARAKVFYDAPRGFAESIAEPTSNFGSALSAYYRHEADDERLGRDVAGYNRVYFWSILGDWTLSPTR
;
A
#
# COMPACT_ATOMS: atom_id res chain seq x y z
N MET A 1 -69.28 -7.14 -53.53
CA MET A 1 -69.92 -5.81 -53.41
C MET A 1 -69.80 -5.39 -51.96
N THR A 2 -69.05 -4.31 -51.68
CA THR A 2 -68.94 -3.54 -50.41
C THR A 2 -68.59 -4.35 -49.15
N GLN A 3 -67.59 -4.04 -48.33
CA GLN A 3 -67.19 -2.73 -47.81
C GLN A 3 -65.85 -2.91 -47.07
N THR A 4 -65.02 -1.87 -47.19
CA THR A 4 -63.79 -1.50 -46.46
C THR A 4 -63.61 -2.00 -45.03
N ASP A 5 -62.44 -2.58 -44.74
CA ASP A 5 -61.86 -2.65 -43.39
C ASP A 5 -60.61 -1.76 -43.30
N LYS A 6 -60.67 -0.79 -42.39
CA LYS A 6 -59.61 0.17 -42.05
C LYS A 6 -58.78 -0.41 -40.91
N ARG A 7 -57.46 -0.54 -41.10
CA ARG A 7 -56.50 -0.51 -39.99
C ARG A 7 -55.51 0.64 -40.21
N MET A 8 -55.67 1.67 -39.39
CA MET A 8 -54.70 2.75 -39.16
C MET A 8 -53.47 2.15 -38.47
N ALA A 9 -52.30 2.30 -39.08
CA ALA A 9 -51.03 2.24 -38.38
C ALA A 9 -50.63 3.69 -38.04
N LEU A 10 -50.63 4.02 -36.74
CA LEU A 10 -50.05 5.24 -36.19
C LEU A 10 -48.53 5.02 -36.07
N LEU A 11 -47.76 5.74 -36.87
CA LEU A 11 -46.32 5.94 -36.65
C LEU A 11 -46.14 6.95 -35.49
N PRO A 12 -45.29 6.68 -34.48
CA PRO A 12 -44.91 7.70 -33.51
C PRO A 12 -43.92 8.71 -34.13
N PRO A 13 -43.87 9.95 -33.61
CA PRO A 13 -43.10 11.04 -34.18
C PRO A 13 -41.59 10.82 -34.03
N ALA A 14 -40.84 11.18 -35.08
CA ALA A 14 -39.39 11.25 -35.06
C ALA A 14 -38.95 12.26 -33.99
N LEU A 15 -38.34 11.76 -32.92
CA LEU A 15 -37.60 12.55 -31.95
C LEU A 15 -36.33 13.06 -32.64
N VAL A 16 -36.32 14.32 -33.04
CA VAL A 16 -35.10 15.01 -33.49
C VAL A 16 -34.25 15.27 -32.25
N VAL A 17 -33.32 14.36 -31.96
CA VAL A 17 -32.23 14.61 -31.03
C VAL A 17 -31.28 15.59 -31.73
N MET A 18 -31.25 16.85 -31.28
CA MET A 18 -30.14 17.74 -31.58
C MET A 18 -28.91 17.22 -30.85
N THR A 19 -28.13 16.39 -31.52
CA THR A 19 -26.76 16.11 -31.13
C THR A 19 -25.97 17.40 -31.39
N ILE A 20 -25.78 18.23 -30.36
CA ILE A 20 -24.70 19.21 -30.37
C ILE A 20 -23.40 18.38 -30.24
N GLY A 21 -22.95 17.87 -31.39
CA GLY A 21 -21.62 17.31 -31.52
C GLY A 21 -20.63 18.46 -31.46
N CYS A 22 -20.20 18.81 -30.25
CA CYS A 22 -18.86 19.38 -30.09
C CYS A 22 -17.87 18.28 -30.48
N LEU A 23 -17.61 18.17 -31.78
CA LEU A 23 -16.36 17.61 -32.29
C LEU A 23 -15.25 18.55 -31.84
N VAL A 24 -14.81 18.40 -30.60
CA VAL A 24 -13.47 18.84 -30.21
C VAL A 24 -12.54 17.92 -30.97
N SER A 25 -11.88 18.46 -32.00
CA SER A 25 -10.77 17.78 -32.65
C SER A 25 -9.73 17.52 -31.57
N ALA A 26 -9.57 16.26 -31.17
CA ALA A 26 -8.40 15.78 -30.46
C ALA A 26 -7.21 15.80 -31.44
N GLU A 27 -6.77 16.99 -31.83
CA GLU A 27 -5.39 17.16 -32.24
C GLU A 27 -4.57 16.94 -30.98
N SER A 28 -3.75 15.90 -30.96
CA SER A 28 -2.85 15.59 -29.85
C SER A 28 -1.98 16.81 -29.56
N ARG A 29 -2.20 17.47 -28.43
CA ARG A 29 -1.31 18.49 -27.85
C ARG A 29 -0.06 17.81 -27.26
N ALA A 30 0.61 17.00 -28.07
CA ALA A 30 1.92 16.47 -27.75
C ALA A 30 2.87 17.68 -27.59
N GLY A 31 3.20 18.03 -26.35
CA GLY A 31 4.01 19.22 -26.03
C GLY A 31 3.56 20.02 -24.80
N GLU A 32 2.41 19.71 -24.17
CA GLU A 32 1.93 20.41 -22.98
C GLU A 32 2.37 19.79 -21.64
N TRP A 33 3.02 18.62 -21.65
CA TRP A 33 3.59 18.05 -20.43
C TRP A 33 4.53 19.07 -19.77
N GLY A 34 4.43 19.26 -18.45
CA GLY A 34 5.20 20.26 -17.73
C GLY A 34 4.63 21.69 -17.77
N ASP A 35 3.57 21.96 -18.53
CA ASP A 35 2.95 23.28 -18.53
C ASP A 35 2.19 23.51 -17.21
N ALA A 36 2.55 24.58 -16.49
CA ALA A 36 1.92 24.97 -15.25
C ALA A 36 0.40 25.22 -15.39
N GLU A 37 -0.06 25.56 -16.60
CA GLU A 37 -1.50 25.71 -16.89
C GLU A 37 -2.28 24.39 -16.77
N LEU A 38 -1.63 23.23 -16.85
CA LEU A 38 -2.30 21.95 -16.56
C LEU A 38 -2.62 21.77 -15.08
N LEU A 39 -1.89 22.45 -14.18
CA LEU A 39 -2.10 22.40 -12.73
C LEU A 39 -3.10 23.46 -12.26
N SER A 40 -3.29 24.56 -13.02
CA SER A 40 -4.09 25.71 -12.60
C SER A 40 -5.54 25.38 -12.21
N PRO A 41 -6.25 24.43 -12.86
CA PRO A 41 -7.60 24.05 -12.44
C PRO A 41 -7.64 23.32 -11.09
N PHE A 42 -6.51 22.82 -10.62
CA PHE A 42 -6.37 22.02 -9.41
C PHE A 42 -5.77 22.81 -8.23
N VAL A 43 -5.49 24.10 -8.39
CA VAL A 43 -5.06 24.98 -7.28
C VAL A 43 -6.27 25.41 -6.47
N ALA A 44 -6.22 25.24 -5.15
CA ALA A 44 -7.37 25.43 -4.25
C ALA A 44 -8.61 24.62 -4.72
N TYR A 45 -8.36 23.40 -5.20
CA TYR A 45 -9.39 22.53 -5.74
C TYR A 45 -10.17 21.86 -4.62
N ASP A 46 -11.46 22.20 -4.62
CA ASP A 46 -12.51 21.67 -3.76
C ASP A 46 -13.32 20.68 -4.59
N PHE A 47 -13.17 19.39 -4.25
CA PHE A 47 -13.64 18.26 -5.04
C PHE A 47 -15.16 18.17 -5.09
N ASP A 48 -15.84 18.50 -3.98
CA ASP A 48 -17.30 18.39 -3.85
C ASP A 48 -18.01 19.73 -3.58
N ALA A 49 -17.28 20.84 -3.68
CA ALA A 49 -17.75 22.21 -3.47
C ALA A 49 -18.29 22.46 -2.05
N ASP A 50 -17.72 21.80 -1.04
CA ASP A 50 -18.12 21.96 0.37
C ASP A 50 -17.42 23.14 1.10
N GLY A 51 -16.50 23.81 0.41
CA GLY A 51 -15.70 24.92 0.93
C GLY A 51 -14.34 24.52 1.48
N VAL A 52 -13.97 23.23 1.45
CA VAL A 52 -12.66 22.71 1.82
C VAL A 52 -11.90 22.34 0.54
N SER A 53 -10.66 22.82 0.41
CA SER A 53 -9.82 22.42 -0.73
C SER A 53 -9.06 21.14 -0.41
N GLU A 54 -9.37 20.04 -1.09
CA GLU A 54 -8.59 18.80 -1.03
C GLU A 54 -7.17 18.99 -1.61
N ILE A 55 -7.03 19.78 -2.67
CA ILE A 55 -5.73 20.23 -3.16
C ILE A 55 -5.61 21.72 -2.90
N GLU A 56 -4.86 22.08 -1.86
CA GLU A 56 -4.69 23.47 -1.44
C GLU A 56 -3.80 24.23 -2.42
N SER A 57 -2.71 23.62 -2.88
CA SER A 57 -1.82 24.26 -3.85
C SER A 57 -0.99 23.26 -4.66
N LEU A 58 -0.69 23.66 -5.90
CA LEU A 58 0.23 23.00 -6.81
C LEU A 58 1.09 24.06 -7.48
N ALA A 59 2.40 23.83 -7.52
CA ALA A 59 3.32 24.68 -8.26
C ALA A 59 4.50 23.84 -8.78
N PRO A 60 4.98 24.08 -10.02
CA PRO A 60 6.25 23.50 -10.44
C PRO A 60 7.36 23.83 -9.43
N LEU A 61 8.14 22.83 -9.02
CA LEU A 61 9.24 23.06 -8.08
C LEU A 61 10.42 23.78 -8.75
N PHE A 62 10.62 23.56 -10.06
CA PHE A 62 11.70 24.15 -10.83
C PHE A 62 11.14 25.04 -11.94
N ASP A 63 11.72 26.23 -12.12
CA ASP A 63 11.28 27.28 -13.06
C ASP A 63 11.27 26.86 -14.53
N SER A 64 11.94 25.76 -14.88
CA SER A 64 11.96 25.19 -16.21
C SER A 64 11.82 23.68 -16.09
N PRO A 65 10.61 23.11 -16.22
CA PRO A 65 10.47 21.68 -16.37
C PRO A 65 11.15 21.34 -17.70
N SER A 66 12.40 20.87 -17.62
CA SER A 66 13.12 20.40 -18.79
C SER A 66 12.53 19.05 -19.16
N VAL A 67 11.35 19.10 -19.76
CA VAL A 67 10.62 17.95 -20.27
C VAL A 67 11.49 17.33 -21.33
N HIS A 68 11.90 16.09 -21.07
CA HIS A 68 12.70 15.34 -22.02
C HIS A 68 11.74 14.88 -23.12
N PRO A 69 11.81 15.39 -24.37
CA PRO A 69 10.76 15.18 -25.37
C PRO A 69 10.55 13.70 -25.74
N GLU A 70 11.60 12.90 -25.57
CA GLU A 70 11.57 11.44 -25.79
C GLU A 70 11.45 10.63 -24.48
N GLY A 71 11.42 11.31 -23.33
CA GLY A 71 11.36 10.66 -22.01
C GLY A 71 9.95 10.20 -21.65
N ARG A 72 9.85 9.16 -20.83
CA ARG A 72 8.57 8.68 -20.29
C ARG A 72 8.02 9.65 -19.26
N PRO A 73 6.81 10.22 -19.43
CA PRO A 73 6.23 11.20 -18.51
C PRO A 73 6.04 10.61 -17.10
N LEU A 74 6.51 11.34 -16.10
CA LEU A 74 6.52 10.93 -14.69
C LEU A 74 6.20 12.14 -13.81
N LEU A 75 5.17 12.06 -12.99
CA LEU A 75 4.88 13.10 -12.01
C LEU A 75 5.63 12.82 -10.69
N VAL A 76 6.22 13.85 -10.09
CA VAL A 76 6.82 13.76 -8.75
C VAL A 76 6.17 14.83 -7.88
N LEU A 77 5.30 14.41 -6.96
CA LEU A 77 4.62 15.30 -6.02
C LEU A 77 5.43 15.37 -4.73
N ILE A 78 5.75 16.57 -4.26
CA ILE A 78 6.54 16.81 -3.06
C ILE A 78 5.69 17.57 -2.05
N GLU A 79 5.53 17.00 -0.86
CA GLU A 79 4.80 17.64 0.24
C GLU A 79 5.46 18.99 0.58
N SER A 80 4.68 20.07 0.50
CA SER A 80 5.16 21.44 0.66
C SER A 80 5.85 21.70 2.00
N ARG A 81 5.44 20.99 3.05
CA ARG A 81 6.02 21.08 4.39
C ARG A 81 7.51 20.73 4.41
N LEU A 82 7.95 19.78 3.58
CA LEU A 82 9.37 19.37 3.51
C LEU A 82 10.28 20.52 3.05
N LEU A 83 9.73 21.42 2.24
CA LEU A 83 10.39 22.59 1.67
C LEU A 83 10.18 23.86 2.52
N GLY A 84 9.68 23.71 3.75
CA GLY A 84 9.56 24.78 4.74
C GLY A 84 10.81 24.90 5.62
N PRO A 85 10.97 26.02 6.35
CA PRO A 85 12.03 26.14 7.35
C PRO A 85 11.87 25.08 8.44
N LEU A 86 12.99 24.63 9.01
CA LEU A 86 12.97 23.83 10.24
C LEU A 86 13.02 24.76 11.43
N ASP A 87 12.26 24.43 12.47
CA ASP A 87 12.35 25.11 13.76
C ASP A 87 13.64 24.74 14.51
N GLU A 88 14.27 23.62 14.13
CA GLU A 88 15.48 23.07 14.74
C GLU A 88 16.74 23.58 14.03
N ALA A 89 17.65 24.20 14.79
CA ALA A 89 18.87 24.81 14.26
C ALA A 89 19.93 23.82 13.74
N THR A 90 19.72 22.51 13.92
CA THR A 90 20.74 21.46 13.71
C THR A 90 20.43 20.47 12.58
N GLY A 91 19.36 20.70 11.80
CA GLY A 91 19.00 19.83 10.68
C GLY A 91 19.57 20.28 9.32
N PRO A 92 19.48 19.42 8.28
CA PRO A 92 19.82 19.80 6.91
C PRO A 92 19.02 21.00 6.43
N SER A 93 19.64 21.85 5.61
CA SER A 93 18.98 23.04 5.07
C SER A 93 17.95 22.69 3.98
N ILE A 94 17.08 23.65 3.64
CA ILE A 94 16.18 23.51 2.48
C ILE A 94 17.02 23.39 1.19
N ASP A 95 18.04 24.24 1.05
CA ASP A 95 18.94 24.25 -0.11
C ASP A 95 19.59 22.89 -0.34
N GLU A 96 19.97 22.20 0.73
CA GLU A 96 20.56 20.85 0.66
C GLU A 96 19.55 19.83 0.13
N LEU A 97 18.30 19.86 0.62
CA LEU A 97 17.24 19.00 0.08
C LEU A 97 16.93 19.32 -1.38
N GLU A 98 16.82 20.61 -1.74
CA GLU A 98 16.57 21.03 -3.12
C GLU A 98 17.70 20.61 -4.07
N GLU A 99 18.96 20.66 -3.63
CA GLU A 99 20.11 20.15 -4.39
C GLU A 99 19.96 18.66 -4.70
N ARG A 100 19.55 17.84 -3.71
CA ARG A 100 19.34 16.40 -3.90
C ARG A 100 18.15 16.10 -4.78
N LEU A 101 17.09 16.89 -4.69
CA LEU A 101 15.94 16.79 -5.59
C LEU A 101 16.32 17.12 -7.05
N ARG A 102 17.19 18.11 -7.28
CA ARG A 102 17.75 18.41 -8.61
C ARG A 102 18.65 17.28 -9.13
N ALA A 103 19.53 16.75 -8.29
CA ALA A 103 20.35 15.60 -8.66
C ALA A 103 19.49 14.38 -9.02
N TYR A 104 18.41 14.15 -8.27
CA TYR A 104 17.45 13.09 -8.56
C TYR A 104 16.67 13.32 -9.86
N ASP A 105 16.22 14.55 -10.11
CA ASP A 105 15.61 14.97 -11.38
C ASP A 105 16.51 14.70 -12.58
N ASP A 106 17.78 15.08 -12.51
CA ASP A 106 18.76 14.82 -13.56
C ASP A 106 19.04 13.31 -13.75
N ALA A 107 19.14 12.55 -12.66
CA ALA A 107 19.32 11.10 -12.72
C ALA A 107 18.09 10.38 -13.31
N LEU A 108 16.87 10.90 -13.10
CA LEU A 108 15.65 10.43 -13.75
C LEU A 108 15.67 10.72 -15.25
N LYS A 109 16.09 11.92 -15.68
CA LYS A 109 16.21 12.26 -17.11
C LYS A 109 17.22 11.37 -17.82
N GLN A 110 18.39 11.18 -17.23
CA GLN A 110 19.42 10.26 -17.74
C GLN A 110 18.91 8.81 -17.84
N ALA A 111 17.97 8.45 -16.97
CA ALA A 111 17.27 7.17 -16.96
C ALA A 111 16.15 7.04 -18.01
N GLY A 112 15.94 8.05 -18.87
CA GLY A 112 14.93 8.05 -19.92
C GLY A 112 13.53 8.44 -19.43
N TRP A 113 13.43 9.13 -18.29
CA TRP A 113 12.18 9.70 -17.79
C TRP A 113 12.06 11.17 -18.19
N SER A 114 10.83 11.67 -18.23
CA SER A 114 10.51 13.09 -18.32
C SER A 114 9.80 13.52 -17.04
N PRO A 115 10.55 13.63 -15.92
CA PRO A 115 9.97 13.98 -14.64
C PRO A 115 9.40 15.40 -14.61
N TRP A 116 8.30 15.57 -13.89
CA TRP A 116 7.74 16.86 -13.53
C TRP A 116 7.60 16.95 -12.02
N PHE A 117 8.50 17.73 -11.41
CA PHE A 117 8.52 17.96 -9.97
C PHE A 117 7.54 19.08 -9.62
N VAL A 118 6.57 18.76 -8.77
CA VAL A 118 5.52 19.67 -8.34
C VAL A 118 5.53 19.74 -6.82
N LYS A 119 5.68 20.96 -6.30
CA LYS A 119 5.42 21.26 -4.90
C LYS A 119 3.91 21.22 -4.68
N THR A 120 3.48 20.41 -3.70
CA THR A 120 2.08 20.07 -3.49
C THR A 120 1.69 20.29 -2.04
N SER A 121 0.55 20.93 -1.81
CA SER A 121 -0.13 20.95 -0.52
C SER A 121 -1.52 20.38 -0.74
N VAL A 122 -1.86 19.34 0.03
CA VAL A 122 -3.17 18.71 0.05
C VAL A 122 -3.76 18.88 1.43
N TYR A 123 -5.08 18.72 1.54
CA TYR A 123 -5.77 18.83 2.81
C TYR A 123 -5.09 18.00 3.91
N ALA A 124 -4.75 18.67 5.01
CA ALA A 124 -4.13 18.10 6.20
C ALA A 124 -4.83 18.62 7.46
N GLY A 125 -6.16 18.69 7.42
CA GLY A 125 -6.98 19.13 8.56
C GLY A 125 -7.32 18.00 9.54
N ALA A 126 -8.30 18.26 10.42
CA ALA A 126 -8.71 17.32 11.48
C ALA A 126 -9.80 16.33 11.07
N THR A 127 -10.64 16.69 10.09
CA THR A 127 -11.65 15.78 9.53
C THR A 127 -10.96 14.63 8.80
N HIS A 128 -11.39 13.40 9.05
CA HIS A 128 -10.92 12.23 8.34
C HIS A 128 -11.53 12.19 6.93
N GLN A 129 -10.72 12.51 5.91
CA GLN A 129 -11.15 12.58 4.52
C GLN A 129 -10.00 12.25 3.56
N ASP A 130 -9.18 11.28 3.93
CA ASP A 130 -8.01 10.88 3.15
C ASP A 130 -8.46 10.31 1.80
N GLY A 131 -9.53 9.51 1.78
CA GLY A 131 -10.14 9.02 0.55
C GLY A 131 -10.66 10.14 -0.37
N LYS A 132 -11.32 11.17 0.16
CA LYS A 132 -11.77 12.34 -0.64
C LYS A 132 -10.58 13.08 -1.24
N THR A 133 -9.58 13.34 -0.41
CA THR A 133 -8.35 14.02 -0.82
C THR A 133 -7.62 13.24 -1.91
N LEU A 134 -7.60 11.91 -1.79
CA LEU A 134 -7.03 11.02 -2.80
C LEU A 134 -7.83 11.02 -4.11
N LEU A 135 -9.17 11.10 -4.07
CA LEU A 135 -10.00 11.28 -5.27
C LEU A 135 -9.72 12.60 -5.99
N ALA A 136 -9.48 13.69 -5.25
CA ALA A 136 -9.06 14.95 -5.84
C ALA A 136 -7.71 14.82 -6.56
N MET A 137 -6.73 14.16 -5.93
CA MET A 137 -5.44 13.84 -6.55
C MET A 137 -5.61 12.94 -7.78
N ARG A 138 -6.53 11.97 -7.74
CA ARG A 138 -6.86 11.10 -8.87
C ARG A 138 -7.43 11.91 -10.05
N ARG A 139 -8.27 12.91 -9.79
CA ARG A 139 -8.81 13.82 -10.84
C ARG A 139 -7.69 14.59 -11.56
N LEU A 140 -6.67 15.03 -10.82
CA LEU A 140 -5.46 15.61 -11.42
C LEU A 140 -4.77 14.60 -12.33
N LEU A 141 -4.54 13.37 -11.86
CA LEU A 141 -3.87 12.33 -12.65
C LEU A 141 -4.65 11.91 -13.90
N GLN A 142 -5.98 11.80 -13.79
CA GLN A 142 -6.87 11.57 -14.94
C GLN A 142 -6.71 12.69 -15.97
N ARG A 143 -6.72 13.95 -15.54
CA ARG A 143 -6.54 15.08 -16.45
C ARG A 143 -5.17 15.07 -17.13
N LEU A 144 -4.11 14.74 -16.39
CA LEU A 144 -2.77 14.63 -16.94
C LEU A 144 -2.67 13.46 -17.93
N TRP A 145 -3.31 12.34 -17.64
CA TRP A 145 -3.36 11.16 -18.51
C TRP A 145 -4.18 11.41 -19.79
N GLU A 146 -5.26 12.19 -19.73
CA GLU A 146 -5.99 12.63 -20.93
C GLU A 146 -5.12 13.44 -21.88
N VAL A 147 -4.27 14.33 -21.34
CA VAL A 147 -3.38 15.20 -22.12
C VAL A 147 -2.15 14.43 -22.62
N GLU A 148 -1.59 13.56 -21.77
CA GLU A 148 -0.45 12.71 -22.07
C GLU A 148 -0.74 11.25 -21.70
N PRO A 149 -1.36 10.47 -22.61
CA PRO A 149 -1.74 9.07 -22.36
C PRO A 149 -0.57 8.12 -22.08
N LYS A 150 0.68 8.59 -22.20
CA LYS A 150 1.89 7.84 -21.82
C LYS A 150 2.37 8.14 -20.39
N LEU A 151 1.62 8.91 -19.60
CA LEU A 151 1.90 9.10 -18.18
C LEU A 151 2.13 7.73 -17.54
N SER A 152 3.36 7.51 -17.08
CA SER A 152 3.79 6.20 -16.60
C SER A 152 3.51 6.00 -15.12
N GLY A 153 3.36 7.09 -14.37
CA GLY A 153 3.15 7.04 -12.93
C GLY A 153 3.41 8.33 -12.20
N VAL A 154 3.23 8.23 -10.88
CA VAL A 154 3.49 9.29 -9.91
C VAL A 154 4.35 8.75 -8.77
N ILE A 155 5.29 9.58 -8.29
CA ILE A 155 6.03 9.35 -7.05
C ILE A 155 5.59 10.40 -6.05
N LEU A 156 5.18 9.96 -4.87
CA LEU A 156 4.76 10.81 -3.75
C LEU A 156 5.92 10.91 -2.74
N ILE A 157 6.51 12.10 -2.57
CA ILE A 157 7.59 12.37 -1.62
C ILE A 157 7.05 13.19 -0.45
N GLY A 158 6.99 12.56 0.72
CA GLY A 158 6.38 13.11 1.93
C GLY A 158 5.09 12.40 2.32
N SER A 159 4.35 13.03 3.22
CA SER A 159 3.13 12.49 3.81
C SER A 159 1.93 12.86 2.93
N PHE A 160 1.30 11.87 2.31
CA PHE A 160 0.11 12.01 1.46
C PHE A 160 -0.99 11.07 1.94
N PRO A 161 -2.28 11.38 1.69
CA PRO A 161 -3.41 10.53 2.07
C PRO A 161 -3.38 9.18 1.34
N GLU A 162 -4.10 8.21 1.90
CA GLU A 162 -4.14 6.82 1.45
C GLU A 162 -5.59 6.31 1.40
N ALA A 163 -5.85 5.34 0.53
CA ALA A 163 -7.16 4.71 0.45
C ALA A 163 -7.24 3.50 1.38
N SER A 164 -8.34 3.41 2.12
CA SER A 164 -8.77 2.21 2.84
C SER A 164 -9.86 1.48 2.05
N LEU A 165 -9.70 0.18 1.80
CA LEU A 165 -10.71 -0.65 1.15
C LEU A 165 -11.44 -1.52 2.17
N VAL A 166 -12.76 -1.36 2.23
CA VAL A 166 -13.64 -2.28 2.95
C VAL A 166 -14.44 -3.05 1.92
N ARG A 167 -14.54 -4.36 2.08
CA ARG A 167 -15.24 -5.24 1.15
C ARG A 167 -16.11 -6.23 1.89
N ARG A 168 -17.21 -6.66 1.27
CA ARG A 168 -18.06 -7.76 1.73
C ARG A 168 -18.36 -8.69 0.57
N TRP A 169 -18.37 -9.98 0.84
CA TRP A 169 -18.64 -11.03 -0.15
C TRP A 169 -19.40 -12.18 0.49
N VAL A 170 -20.05 -13.00 -0.33
CA VAL A 170 -20.72 -14.23 0.11
C VAL A 170 -19.68 -15.34 0.29
N TRP A 171 -19.44 -15.78 1.52
CA TRP A 171 -18.47 -16.83 1.82
C TRP A 171 -19.08 -18.01 2.57
N LYS A 172 -18.95 -19.22 2.01
CA LYS A 172 -19.33 -20.46 2.67
C LYS A 172 -18.22 -20.98 3.58
N HIS A 173 -18.58 -21.31 4.81
CA HIS A 173 -17.69 -21.87 5.83
C HIS A 173 -18.24 -23.19 6.35
N ASP A 174 -17.38 -24.20 6.45
CA ASP A 174 -17.70 -25.55 6.98
C ASP A 174 -16.94 -25.89 8.28
N SER A 175 -15.99 -25.03 8.67
CA SER A 175 -15.01 -25.32 9.73
C SER A 175 -14.79 -24.14 10.69
N ARG A 176 -15.20 -22.92 10.29
CA ARG A 176 -15.09 -21.71 11.12
C ARG A 176 -16.09 -21.77 12.28
N GLU A 177 -15.68 -21.38 13.48
CA GLU A 177 -16.62 -21.27 14.61
C GLU A 177 -17.64 -20.15 14.37
N ALA A 178 -18.90 -20.41 14.70
CA ALA A 178 -19.99 -19.43 14.65
C ALA A 178 -21.03 -19.71 15.75
N VAL A 179 -21.81 -18.69 16.09
CA VAL A 179 -22.90 -18.81 17.07
C VAL A 179 -24.21 -18.47 16.39
N PHE A 180 -25.19 -19.38 16.48
CA PHE A 180 -26.56 -19.20 15.98
C PHE A 180 -27.51 -19.55 17.11
N ASN A 181 -28.48 -18.68 17.41
CA ASN A 181 -29.49 -18.91 18.45
C ASN A 181 -28.91 -19.32 19.83
N GLY A 182 -27.72 -18.79 20.19
CA GLY A 182 -27.01 -19.11 21.44
C GLY A 182 -26.20 -20.41 21.42
N GLU A 183 -26.30 -21.23 20.37
CA GLU A 183 -25.52 -22.45 20.19
C GLU A 183 -24.25 -22.20 19.36
N ARG A 184 -23.12 -22.77 19.80
CA ARG A 184 -21.82 -22.61 19.14
C ARG A 184 -21.55 -23.80 18.21
N TYR A 185 -21.40 -23.53 16.92
CA TYR A 185 -21.12 -24.49 15.87
C TYR A 185 -19.62 -24.52 15.53
N ASN A 186 -19.16 -25.68 15.06
CA ASN A 186 -17.79 -26.00 14.65
C ASN A 186 -16.70 -25.82 15.72
N SER A 187 -17.08 -25.52 16.97
CA SER A 187 -16.16 -25.48 18.09
C SER A 187 -15.82 -26.88 18.62
N ARG A 188 -14.83 -26.96 19.51
CA ARG A 188 -14.50 -28.21 20.20
C ARG A 188 -15.72 -28.71 21.00
N GLY A 189 -16.31 -29.82 20.55
CA GLY A 189 -17.50 -30.43 21.18
C GLY A 189 -18.84 -29.82 20.80
N GLY A 190 -18.87 -28.82 19.91
CA GLY A 190 -20.11 -28.27 19.35
C GLY A 190 -20.58 -29.05 18.10
N PRO A 191 -21.84 -28.87 17.67
CA PRO A 191 -22.34 -29.42 16.41
C PRO A 191 -21.53 -28.91 15.21
N ARG A 192 -21.46 -29.72 14.16
CA ARG A 192 -20.88 -29.31 12.87
C ARG A 192 -21.96 -28.70 12.00
N ALA A 193 -21.65 -27.58 11.37
CA ALA A 193 -22.53 -26.98 10.39
C ALA A 193 -21.74 -26.26 9.30
N THR A 194 -22.37 -26.17 8.13
CA THR A 194 -21.91 -25.29 7.07
C THR A 194 -22.84 -24.09 7.03
N PHE A 195 -22.27 -22.88 7.01
CA PHE A 195 -23.00 -21.62 7.00
C PHE A 195 -22.41 -20.67 5.97
N VAL A 196 -23.14 -19.61 5.63
CA VAL A 196 -22.62 -18.49 4.83
C VAL A 196 -22.38 -17.29 5.74
N ALA A 197 -21.27 -16.60 5.52
CA ALA A 197 -20.96 -15.31 6.10
C ALA A 197 -20.89 -14.25 5.00
N MET A 198 -21.43 -13.07 5.31
CA MET A 198 -21.35 -11.84 4.54
C MET A 198 -20.81 -10.78 5.51
N ASP A 199 -19.55 -10.93 5.87
CA ASP A 199 -18.87 -10.08 6.85
C ASP A 199 -18.19 -8.90 6.11
N PRO A 200 -18.48 -7.63 6.43
CA PRO A 200 -17.66 -6.52 5.97
C PRO A 200 -16.28 -6.60 6.62
N GLU A 201 -15.24 -6.42 5.82
CA GLU A 201 -13.85 -6.51 6.26
C GLU A 201 -13.02 -5.39 5.66
N LEU A 202 -12.17 -4.75 6.47
CA LEU A 202 -11.10 -3.88 5.99
C LEU A 202 -10.04 -4.78 5.33
N ILE A 203 -10.06 -4.85 3.99
CA ILE A 203 -9.19 -5.74 3.21
C ILE A 203 -7.86 -5.10 2.85
N ALA A 204 -7.80 -3.76 2.83
CA ALA A 204 -6.57 -3.02 2.58
C ALA A 204 -6.65 -1.71 3.38
N PRO A 205 -6.02 -1.60 4.56
CA PRO A 205 -5.91 -0.35 5.31
C PRO A 205 -5.04 0.71 4.60
N ARG A 206 -4.27 0.28 3.59
CA ARG A 206 -3.55 1.10 2.62
C ARG A 206 -3.65 0.41 1.25
N THR A 207 -4.00 1.16 0.22
CA THR A 207 -3.82 0.77 -1.18
C THR A 207 -3.51 1.99 -2.04
N ASP A 208 -2.68 1.79 -3.06
CA ASP A 208 -2.45 2.79 -4.11
C ASP A 208 -3.34 2.55 -5.34
N LEU A 209 -4.12 1.45 -5.37
CA LEU A 209 -4.93 1.10 -6.54
C LEU A 209 -5.92 2.20 -6.90
N VAL A 210 -6.60 2.82 -5.93
CA VAL A 210 -7.57 3.90 -6.20
C VAL A 210 -6.93 5.08 -6.93
N LEU A 211 -5.67 5.39 -6.62
CA LEU A 211 -4.93 6.47 -7.26
C LEU A 211 -4.35 6.03 -8.63
N ALA A 212 -4.05 4.75 -8.78
CA ALA A 212 -3.38 4.16 -9.93
C ALA A 212 -4.35 3.72 -11.06
N ASP A 213 -5.57 3.34 -10.69
CA ASP A 213 -6.67 3.01 -11.59
C ASP A 213 -7.40 4.30 -11.97
N LEU A 214 -7.16 4.78 -13.18
CA LEU A 214 -7.62 6.07 -13.69
C LEU A 214 -8.99 5.99 -14.38
N ASP A 215 -9.51 4.81 -14.69
CA ASP A 215 -10.79 4.66 -15.39
C ASP A 215 -11.87 3.90 -14.60
N GLY A 216 -11.54 3.35 -13.43
CA GLY A 216 -12.45 2.70 -12.50
C GLY A 216 -13.45 3.64 -11.79
N GLU A 217 -14.51 3.04 -11.24
CA GLU A 217 -15.69 3.74 -10.70
C GLU A 217 -15.56 4.11 -9.21
N TRP A 218 -14.36 4.52 -8.78
CA TRP A 218 -14.01 4.67 -7.36
C TRP A 218 -14.77 5.79 -6.63
N GLU A 219 -15.12 6.88 -7.31
CA GLU A 219 -15.86 7.99 -6.70
C GLU A 219 -17.22 7.54 -6.14
N SER A 220 -17.88 6.61 -6.83
CA SER A 220 -19.19 6.09 -6.41
C SER A 220 -19.13 5.18 -5.18
N LEU A 221 -17.91 4.71 -4.83
CA LEU A 221 -17.67 3.77 -3.75
C LEU A 221 -17.17 4.44 -2.48
N TYR A 222 -16.86 5.75 -2.52
CA TYR A 222 -16.27 6.44 -1.39
C TYR A 222 -17.31 6.81 -0.32
N HIS A 223 -16.97 6.51 0.93
CA HIS A 223 -17.75 6.84 2.12
C HIS A 223 -16.86 7.60 3.12
N GLN A 224 -17.10 8.90 3.28
CA GLN A 224 -16.40 9.72 4.26
C GLN A 224 -16.88 9.46 5.70
N ALA A 225 -18.19 9.55 5.93
CA ALA A 225 -18.75 9.50 7.28
C ALA A 225 -18.65 8.12 7.94
N GLU A 226 -18.56 8.08 9.27
CA GLU A 226 -18.67 6.84 10.04
C GLU A 226 -19.96 6.10 9.66
N THR A 227 -19.78 4.91 9.08
CA THR A 227 -20.85 4.08 8.53
C THR A 227 -20.85 2.74 9.25
N GLU A 228 -22.04 2.35 9.73
CA GLU A 228 -22.25 1.05 10.35
C GLU A 228 -22.74 0.04 9.31
N ILE A 229 -21.98 -1.02 9.08
CA ILE A 229 -22.28 -2.07 8.10
C ILE A 229 -22.60 -3.38 8.82
N GLU A 230 -23.70 -4.02 8.43
CA GLU A 230 -24.11 -5.31 8.98
C GLU A 230 -23.21 -6.45 8.46
N SER A 231 -22.75 -7.26 9.41
CA SER A 231 -22.06 -8.53 9.24
C SER A 231 -23.07 -9.63 9.50
N LEU A 232 -23.43 -10.37 8.45
CA LEU A 232 -24.50 -11.37 8.49
C LEU A 232 -23.92 -12.77 8.40
N LYS A 233 -24.32 -13.66 9.31
CA LYS A 233 -24.06 -15.10 9.19
C LYS A 233 -25.38 -15.84 9.13
N ILE A 234 -25.50 -16.77 8.20
CA ILE A 234 -26.71 -17.53 7.90
C ILE A 234 -26.40 -19.02 7.95
N LEU A 235 -27.08 -19.72 8.86
CA LEU A 235 -27.18 -21.17 8.90
C LEU A 235 -28.44 -21.58 8.11
N PRO A 236 -28.29 -22.18 6.92
CA PRO A 236 -29.43 -22.52 6.09
C PRO A 236 -30.05 -23.86 6.45
N ARG A 237 -31.34 -24.00 6.18
CA ARG A 237 -32.04 -25.29 6.17
C ARG A 237 -31.92 -25.90 4.78
N VAL A 238 -31.02 -26.87 4.61
CA VAL A 238 -30.74 -27.49 3.31
C VAL A 238 -30.77 -29.00 3.42
N ALA A 239 -31.45 -29.66 2.47
CA ALA A 239 -31.36 -31.10 2.29
C ALA A 239 -29.92 -31.53 1.91
N ASP A 240 -29.50 -32.69 2.40
CA ASP A 240 -28.17 -33.24 2.10
C ASP A 240 -27.89 -33.30 0.59
N GLY A 241 -26.69 -32.85 0.20
CA GLY A 241 -26.20 -32.90 -1.19
C GLY A 241 -26.65 -31.75 -2.09
N MET A 242 -27.51 -30.84 -1.62
CA MET A 242 -27.89 -29.66 -2.41
C MET A 242 -26.80 -28.58 -2.42
N ALA A 243 -26.51 -28.01 -3.60
CA ALA A 243 -25.60 -26.89 -3.75
C ALA A 243 -26.31 -25.56 -3.40
N TRP A 244 -25.67 -24.71 -2.59
CA TRP A 244 -26.21 -23.43 -2.12
C TRP A 244 -25.10 -22.44 -1.68
N PRO A 245 -25.41 -21.13 -1.58
CA PRO A 245 -26.58 -20.46 -2.15
C PRO A 245 -26.65 -20.53 -3.69
N ARG A 246 -27.85 -20.35 -4.22
CA ARG A 246 -28.13 -20.25 -5.66
C ARG A 246 -28.88 -18.94 -5.90
N ARG A 247 -28.49 -18.23 -6.96
CA ARG A 247 -28.97 -16.87 -7.24
C ARG A 247 -30.49 -16.73 -7.22
N ASP A 248 -31.19 -17.66 -7.88
CA ASP A 248 -32.64 -17.54 -8.13
C ASP A 248 -33.50 -18.39 -7.19
N GLU A 249 -32.90 -19.07 -6.21
CA GLU A 249 -33.62 -19.97 -5.31
C GLU A 249 -33.62 -19.42 -3.86
N PRO A 250 -34.80 -19.22 -3.25
CA PRO A 250 -34.88 -18.83 -1.85
C PRO A 250 -34.32 -19.93 -0.94
N LEU A 251 -33.51 -19.53 0.03
CA LEU A 251 -32.91 -20.39 1.04
C LEU A 251 -33.56 -20.11 2.38
N GLU A 252 -34.28 -21.09 2.92
CA GLU A 252 -34.79 -21.03 4.29
C GLU A 252 -33.63 -20.98 5.29
N VAL A 253 -33.74 -20.12 6.29
CA VAL A 253 -32.71 -19.92 7.30
C VAL A 253 -33.12 -20.57 8.63
N GLU A 254 -32.33 -21.55 9.09
CA GLU A 254 -32.54 -22.21 10.39
C GLU A 254 -32.01 -21.36 11.55
N GLY A 255 -30.95 -20.60 11.32
CA GLY A 255 -30.38 -19.70 12.30
C GLY A 255 -29.61 -18.57 11.64
N TRP A 256 -29.57 -17.41 12.29
CA TRP A 256 -28.81 -16.28 11.79
C TRP A 256 -28.20 -15.49 12.94
N SER A 257 -27.14 -14.76 12.63
CA SER A 257 -26.60 -13.75 13.53
C SER A 257 -26.25 -12.50 12.73
N VAL A 258 -26.57 -11.37 13.34
CA VAL A 258 -26.15 -10.05 12.86
C VAL A 258 -25.22 -9.46 13.90
N SER A 259 -24.09 -8.97 13.41
CA SER A 259 -23.28 -8.00 14.14
C SER A 259 -23.07 -6.79 13.26
N ARG A 260 -22.57 -5.70 13.83
CA ARG A 260 -22.33 -4.45 13.12
C ARG A 260 -20.89 -4.06 13.30
N LYS A 261 -20.28 -3.56 12.22
CA LYS A 261 -18.92 -3.03 12.21
C LYS A 261 -18.96 -1.60 11.70
N LYS A 262 -18.12 -0.75 12.29
CA LYS A 262 -18.01 0.66 11.94
C LYS A 262 -16.75 0.87 11.11
N PHE A 263 -16.89 1.70 10.09
CA PHE A 263 -15.81 2.15 9.22
C PHE A 263 -16.01 3.64 8.95
N GLU A 264 -14.93 4.38 8.78
CA GLU A 264 -14.92 5.81 8.44
C GLU A 264 -13.84 6.00 7.37
N ASP A 265 -14.05 6.95 6.46
CA ASP A 265 -13.15 7.28 5.36
C ASP A 265 -12.63 6.06 4.58
N PHE A 266 -13.51 5.43 3.79
CA PHE A 266 -13.19 4.20 3.09
C PHE A 266 -13.88 4.07 1.74
N PHE A 267 -13.35 3.19 0.89
CA PHE A 267 -13.98 2.75 -0.35
C PHE A 267 -14.68 1.42 -0.12
N TRP A 268 -15.98 1.37 -0.41
CA TRP A 268 -16.85 0.24 -0.17
C TRP A 268 -17.03 -0.63 -1.42
N ILE A 269 -16.45 -1.82 -1.39
CA ILE A 269 -16.63 -2.82 -2.44
C ILE A 269 -17.68 -3.83 -1.94
N GLU A 270 -18.94 -3.58 -2.30
CA GLU A 270 -20.02 -4.54 -2.09
C GLU A 270 -19.99 -5.61 -3.19
N ASP A 271 -19.35 -6.73 -2.91
CA ASP A 271 -19.37 -7.89 -3.80
C ASP A 271 -20.52 -8.85 -3.49
N ALA A 272 -21.10 -8.81 -2.29
CA ALA A 272 -22.18 -9.72 -1.93
C ALA A 272 -23.48 -9.33 -2.62
N ASP A 273 -23.87 -10.15 -3.61
CA ASP A 273 -25.19 -10.12 -4.22
C ASP A 273 -26.14 -10.96 -3.36
N PHE A 274 -26.89 -10.31 -2.46
CA PHE A 274 -27.87 -10.97 -1.59
C PHE A 274 -29.08 -10.09 -1.25
N GLU A 275 -30.19 -10.75 -0.89
CA GLU A 275 -31.44 -10.16 -0.45
C GLU A 275 -32.04 -11.00 0.68
N LEU A 276 -32.43 -10.35 1.79
CA LEU A 276 -33.26 -10.96 2.83
C LEU A 276 -34.72 -10.57 2.57
N THR A 277 -35.50 -11.47 1.95
CA THR A 277 -36.87 -11.16 1.51
C THR A 277 -37.89 -11.14 2.65
N GLU A 278 -37.58 -11.81 3.77
CA GLU A 278 -38.40 -11.79 4.99
C GLU A 278 -37.45 -11.70 6.18
N ARG A 279 -37.43 -10.56 6.88
CA ARG A 279 -36.48 -10.27 7.98
C ARG A 279 -37.10 -10.43 9.36
N ASP A 280 -38.40 -10.19 9.48
CA ASP A 280 -39.15 -10.15 10.75
C ASP A 280 -39.96 -11.43 11.03
N GLY A 281 -39.84 -12.46 10.17
CA GLY A 281 -40.46 -13.77 10.35
C GLY A 281 -39.61 -14.72 11.20
N ASP A 282 -40.21 -15.79 11.74
CA ASP A 282 -39.52 -16.83 12.52
C ASP A 282 -38.47 -17.61 11.69
N THR A 283 -38.52 -17.51 10.37
CA THR A 283 -37.61 -18.18 9.43
C THR A 283 -37.30 -17.21 8.29
N PRO A 284 -36.22 -16.41 8.38
CA PRO A 284 -35.88 -15.50 7.30
C PRO A 284 -35.59 -16.27 6.01
N ILE A 285 -35.85 -15.62 4.88
CA ILE A 285 -35.56 -16.18 3.55
C ILE A 285 -34.44 -15.37 2.93
N LEU A 286 -33.35 -16.06 2.57
CA LEU A 286 -32.19 -15.48 1.89
C LEU A 286 -32.23 -15.83 0.39
N ARG A 287 -32.00 -14.84 -0.46
CA ARG A 287 -31.52 -15.03 -1.83
C ARG A 287 -30.08 -14.55 -1.89
N ALA A 288 -29.17 -15.34 -2.43
CA ALA A 288 -27.77 -14.95 -2.53
C ALA A 288 -27.09 -15.57 -3.74
N SER A 289 -26.09 -14.89 -4.26
CA SER A 289 -25.28 -15.32 -5.40
C SER A 289 -23.81 -15.34 -5.00
N TYR A 290 -23.08 -16.35 -5.49
CA TYR A 290 -21.61 -16.36 -5.43
C TYR A 290 -20.97 -15.53 -6.54
N GLN A 291 -21.76 -15.05 -7.49
CA GLN A 291 -21.25 -14.15 -8.52
C GLN A 291 -21.10 -12.75 -7.90
N PRO A 292 -19.88 -12.23 -7.75
CA PRO A 292 -19.67 -10.95 -7.12
C PRO A 292 -20.11 -9.80 -8.02
N LEU A 293 -20.61 -8.72 -7.42
CA LEU A 293 -21.06 -7.52 -8.14
C LEU A 293 -19.90 -6.74 -8.76
N ARG A 294 -18.75 -6.67 -8.06
CA ARG A 294 -17.51 -5.99 -8.49
C ARG A 294 -17.77 -4.56 -8.97
N PRO A 295 -18.33 -3.69 -8.12
CA PRO A 295 -18.83 -2.38 -8.53
C PRO A 295 -17.73 -1.43 -9.02
N GLU A 296 -16.47 -1.67 -8.65
CA GLU A 296 -15.32 -0.86 -9.03
C GLU A 296 -14.90 -1.03 -10.50
N LEU A 297 -15.30 -2.14 -11.13
CA LEU A 297 -14.78 -2.54 -12.44
C LEU A 297 -15.43 -1.83 -13.62
N THR A 298 -14.57 -1.43 -14.55
CA THR A 298 -14.95 -1.04 -15.91
C THR A 298 -15.57 -2.20 -16.68
N ALA A 299 -16.24 -1.87 -17.79
CA ALA A 299 -16.76 -2.87 -18.72
C ALA A 299 -15.65 -3.70 -19.41
N ALA A 300 -14.44 -3.17 -19.51
CA ALA A 300 -13.29 -3.89 -20.04
C ALA A 300 -12.78 -4.92 -19.01
N ASP A 301 -12.64 -4.52 -17.75
CA ASP A 301 -12.10 -5.39 -16.71
C ASP A 301 -13.01 -6.54 -16.34
N ARG A 302 -14.34 -6.35 -16.46
CA ARG A 302 -15.33 -7.42 -16.30
C ARG A 302 -15.16 -8.59 -17.27
N LYS A 303 -14.42 -8.40 -18.37
CA LYS A 303 -14.18 -9.43 -19.39
C LYS A 303 -12.93 -10.28 -19.13
N GLN A 304 -12.13 -9.92 -18.13
CA GLN A 304 -10.92 -10.68 -17.79
C GLN A 304 -11.29 -12.06 -17.20
N PRO A 305 -10.42 -13.10 -17.32
CA PRO A 305 -10.63 -14.39 -16.67
C PRO A 305 -10.83 -14.29 -15.15
N ASN A 306 -10.07 -13.44 -14.49
CA ASN A 306 -10.28 -12.99 -13.12
C ASN A 306 -10.58 -11.49 -13.13
N PRO A 307 -11.86 -11.08 -13.14
CA PRO A 307 -12.21 -9.67 -13.17
C PRO A 307 -11.72 -8.90 -11.94
N ILE A 308 -10.75 -8.02 -12.16
CA ILE A 308 -10.14 -7.12 -11.18
C ILE A 308 -9.87 -5.75 -11.82
N ALA A 309 -9.88 -4.71 -10.99
CA ALA A 309 -9.44 -3.38 -11.36
C ALA A 309 -7.94 -3.43 -11.59
N ARG A 310 -7.46 -2.66 -12.57
CA ARG A 310 -6.05 -2.64 -12.95
C ARG A 310 -5.55 -1.20 -12.90
N PRO A 311 -4.29 -1.01 -12.52
CA PRO A 311 -3.69 0.31 -12.58
C PRO A 311 -3.29 0.66 -14.02
N GLU A 312 -3.65 1.85 -14.49
CA GLU A 312 -3.14 2.44 -15.74
C GLU A 312 -1.72 2.97 -15.55
N ILE A 313 -1.38 3.38 -14.32
CA ILE A 313 -0.11 4.02 -13.98
C ILE A 313 0.53 3.38 -12.74
N SER A 314 1.84 3.55 -12.55
CA SER A 314 2.50 3.16 -11.29
C SER A 314 2.42 4.26 -10.23
N VAL A 315 2.21 3.88 -8.98
CA VAL A 315 2.23 4.78 -7.83
C VAL A 315 3.24 4.25 -6.81
N SER A 316 4.02 5.13 -6.20
CA SER A 316 4.82 4.79 -5.02
C SER A 316 4.95 5.94 -4.03
N ARG A 317 5.36 5.59 -2.81
CA ARG A 317 5.48 6.52 -1.68
C ARG A 317 6.87 6.51 -1.06
N ILE A 318 7.44 7.69 -0.85
CA ILE A 318 8.71 7.92 -0.14
C ILE A 318 8.39 8.83 1.06
N ASN A 319 8.12 8.23 2.22
CA ASN A 319 7.65 8.95 3.41
C ASN A 319 8.43 8.53 4.68
N PRO A 320 9.41 9.32 5.13
CA PRO A 320 10.10 9.05 6.40
C PRO A 320 9.39 9.62 7.63
N ARG A 321 8.31 10.40 7.49
CA ARG A 321 7.71 11.22 8.56
C ARG A 321 7.44 10.48 9.86
N HIS A 322 6.86 9.28 9.75
CA HIS A 322 6.40 8.56 10.94
C HIS A 322 7.52 7.81 11.66
N ILE A 323 8.59 7.44 10.95
CA ILE A 323 9.75 6.72 11.49
C ILE A 323 10.88 7.66 11.92
N ALA A 324 10.83 8.92 11.48
CA ALA A 324 11.75 9.98 11.88
C ALA A 324 11.38 10.48 13.28
N VAL A 325 11.73 9.68 14.29
CA VAL A 325 11.50 10.02 15.69
C VAL A 325 12.79 10.15 16.48
N GLU A 326 12.78 11.06 17.44
CA GLU A 326 13.88 11.32 18.37
C GLU A 326 13.38 11.33 19.82
N VAL A 327 14.31 11.22 20.76
CA VAL A 327 14.09 11.39 22.20
C VAL A 327 14.81 12.64 22.69
N GLY A 328 14.62 13.02 23.96
CA GLY A 328 15.31 14.16 24.52
C GLY A 328 16.84 13.96 24.59
N PRO A 329 17.63 15.05 24.63
CA PRO A 329 19.10 14.97 24.67
C PRO A 329 19.63 14.26 25.93
N ASP A 330 18.85 14.21 27.01
CA ASP A 330 19.21 13.49 28.25
C ASP A 330 19.05 11.95 28.12
N ASP A 331 18.34 11.48 27.09
CA ASP A 331 18.06 10.07 26.83
C ASP A 331 19.09 9.42 25.89
N VAL A 332 20.02 10.22 25.36
CA VAL A 332 21.05 9.81 24.41
C VAL A 332 22.44 10.33 24.80
N ASP A 333 23.49 9.71 24.25
CA ASP A 333 24.86 10.18 24.40
C ASP A 333 25.21 11.28 23.38
N ALA A 334 26.46 11.75 23.41
CA ALA A 334 26.95 12.82 22.53
C ALA A 334 26.93 12.48 21.03
N VAL A 335 26.77 11.20 20.67
CA VAL A 335 26.61 10.73 19.27
C VAL A 335 25.17 10.26 19.00
N GLY A 336 24.24 10.60 19.89
CA GLY A 336 22.81 10.34 19.77
C GLY A 336 22.39 8.91 20.12
N ARG A 337 23.25 8.08 20.72
CA ARG A 337 22.89 6.70 21.05
C ARG A 337 22.10 6.63 22.36
N PRO A 338 21.06 5.78 22.45
CA PRO A 338 20.32 5.56 23.70
C PRO A 338 21.22 5.29 24.91
N VAL A 339 20.96 5.96 26.03
CA VAL A 339 21.63 5.73 27.32
C VAL A 339 20.65 5.26 28.40
N ALA A 340 21.19 4.79 29.53
CA ALA A 340 20.38 4.39 30.67
C ALA A 340 19.85 5.59 31.46
N VAL A 341 18.53 5.67 31.63
CA VAL A 341 17.83 6.83 32.22
C VAL A 341 17.20 6.45 33.56
N PRO A 342 17.26 7.28 34.62
CA PRO A 342 16.58 7.00 35.88
C PRO A 342 15.05 6.86 35.70
N ALA A 343 14.44 5.87 36.35
CA ALA A 343 12.99 5.64 36.27
C ALA A 343 12.17 6.82 36.79
N THR A 344 12.74 7.64 37.68
CA THR A 344 12.14 8.88 38.19
C THR A 344 11.89 9.95 37.12
N GLN A 345 12.52 9.84 35.95
CA GLN A 345 12.29 10.73 34.80
C GLN A 345 11.18 10.22 33.87
N GLY A 346 10.60 9.04 34.14
CA GLY A 346 9.63 8.38 33.27
C GLY A 346 10.28 7.67 32.08
N SER A 347 9.49 6.86 31.37
CA SER A 347 9.96 6.05 30.24
C SER A 347 10.39 6.94 29.06
N PRO A 348 11.59 6.74 28.48
CA PRO A 348 11.98 7.43 27.25
C PRO A 348 11.04 7.15 26.07
N HIS A 349 10.36 6.00 26.05
CA HIS A 349 9.34 5.69 25.03
C HIS A 349 8.21 6.71 24.98
N ASP A 350 7.84 7.29 26.13
CA ASP A 350 6.76 8.27 26.23
C ASP A 350 7.21 9.68 25.77
N ARG A 351 8.52 9.85 25.51
CA ARG A 351 9.14 11.10 25.04
C ARG A 351 9.57 11.05 23.58
N LEU A 352 9.36 9.93 22.90
CA LEU A 352 9.57 9.84 21.45
C LEU A 352 8.65 10.85 20.75
N HIS A 353 9.24 11.67 19.88
CA HIS A 353 8.51 12.66 19.09
C HIS A 353 9.04 12.70 17.67
N ARG A 354 8.18 13.09 16.73
CA ARG A 354 8.57 13.25 15.32
C ARG A 354 9.57 14.41 15.20
N SER A 355 10.67 14.18 14.48
CA SER A 355 11.74 15.15 14.24
C SER A 355 11.78 15.52 12.76
N ALA A 356 11.50 16.79 12.46
CA ALA A 356 11.50 17.28 11.08
C ALA A 356 12.93 17.35 10.52
N ALA A 357 13.93 17.60 11.38
CA ALA A 357 15.34 17.53 10.98
C ALA A 357 15.72 16.10 10.58
N LEU A 358 15.38 15.11 11.41
CA LEU A 358 15.66 13.71 11.09
C LEU A 358 14.91 13.25 9.84
N GLU A 359 13.65 13.66 9.67
CA GLU A 359 12.85 13.35 8.48
C GLU A 359 13.57 13.82 7.21
N ARG A 360 14.08 15.06 7.22
CA ARG A 360 14.85 15.62 6.11
C ARG A 360 16.17 14.90 5.89
N THR A 361 16.89 14.55 6.96
CA THR A 361 18.14 13.76 6.86
C THR A 361 17.89 12.43 6.17
N LEU A 362 16.86 11.68 6.60
CA LEU A 362 16.53 10.38 6.00
C LEU A 362 16.12 10.49 4.53
N LEU A 363 15.42 11.58 4.18
CA LEU A 363 15.05 11.84 2.79
C LEU A 363 16.27 12.16 1.92
N ILE A 364 17.20 13.00 2.40
CA ILE A 364 18.46 13.33 1.71
C ILE A 364 19.28 12.06 1.51
N GLU A 365 19.50 11.26 2.56
CA GLU A 365 20.25 10.01 2.46
C GLU A 365 19.61 9.01 1.49
N TYR A 366 18.28 8.95 1.47
CA TYR A 366 17.55 8.12 0.51
C TYR A 366 17.76 8.60 -0.94
N LEU A 367 17.66 9.92 -1.18
CA LEU A 367 17.87 10.51 -2.52
C LEU A 367 19.31 10.32 -2.99
N ASP A 368 20.30 10.53 -2.13
CA ASP A 368 21.71 10.30 -2.43
C ASP A 368 21.95 8.84 -2.81
N ARG A 369 21.41 7.89 -2.03
CA ARG A 369 21.49 6.45 -2.33
C ARG A 369 20.82 6.10 -3.67
N ASN A 370 19.70 6.73 -3.98
CA ASN A 370 18.97 6.54 -5.23
C ASN A 370 19.76 7.06 -6.44
N VAL A 371 20.28 8.29 -6.36
CA VAL A 371 21.10 8.90 -7.40
C VAL A 371 22.37 8.07 -7.63
N ALA A 372 23.10 7.72 -6.56
CA ALA A 372 24.29 6.88 -6.63
C ALA A 372 24.00 5.54 -7.33
N TYR A 373 22.87 4.91 -7.02
CA TYR A 373 22.45 3.69 -7.71
C TYR A 373 22.23 3.92 -9.22
N ARG A 374 21.55 5.00 -9.61
CA ARG A 374 21.28 5.33 -11.02
C ARG A 374 22.53 5.63 -11.83
N THR A 375 23.53 6.25 -11.21
CA THR A 375 24.80 6.64 -11.84
C THR A 375 25.83 5.52 -11.85
N GLY A 376 25.49 4.33 -11.31
CA GLY A 376 26.34 3.15 -11.32
C GLY A 376 27.34 3.10 -10.16
N GLU A 377 27.17 3.92 -9.13
CA GLU A 377 27.97 3.93 -7.91
C GLU A 377 27.53 2.84 -6.93
N TYR A 378 27.44 1.59 -7.39
CA TYR A 378 27.19 0.45 -6.51
C TYR A 378 28.08 -0.76 -6.84
N PRO A 379 28.43 -1.58 -5.84
CA PRO A 379 29.33 -2.70 -6.05
C PRO A 379 28.74 -3.73 -7.02
N ALA A 380 29.50 -4.14 -8.04
CA ALA A 380 29.09 -5.22 -8.96
C ALA A 380 28.76 -6.53 -8.22
N GLN A 381 29.39 -6.76 -7.06
CA GLN A 381 29.13 -7.89 -6.16
C GLN A 381 27.69 -7.91 -5.60
N SER A 382 26.97 -6.78 -5.63
CA SER A 382 25.58 -6.68 -5.19
C SER A 382 24.59 -7.21 -6.25
N ARG A 383 25.02 -7.56 -7.47
CA ARG A 383 24.18 -8.28 -8.46
C ARG A 383 23.93 -9.72 -7.99
N ARG A 384 23.10 -9.86 -6.96
CA ARG A 384 22.75 -11.11 -6.30
C ARG A 384 21.34 -11.01 -5.71
N CYS A 385 20.68 -12.16 -5.63
CA CYS A 385 19.41 -12.30 -4.91
C CYS A 385 19.64 -12.93 -3.53
N ALA A 386 18.85 -12.55 -2.55
CA ALA A 386 18.83 -13.19 -1.24
C ALA A 386 17.38 -13.39 -0.77
N VAL A 387 17.12 -14.50 -0.10
CA VAL A 387 15.83 -14.83 0.51
C VAL A 387 16.05 -15.16 1.98
N LEU A 388 15.21 -14.60 2.83
CA LEU A 388 15.12 -14.93 4.24
C LEU A 388 13.72 -15.46 4.57
N SER A 389 13.64 -16.58 5.27
CA SER A 389 12.37 -17.17 5.70
C SER A 389 12.41 -17.66 7.14
N THR A 390 11.30 -17.50 7.87
CA THR A 390 11.11 -18.11 9.19
C THR A 390 10.50 -19.51 9.05
N ASP A 391 9.47 -19.82 9.84
CA ASP A 391 8.50 -20.89 9.60
C ASP A 391 7.55 -20.58 8.43
N LEU A 392 7.36 -19.31 8.07
CA LEU A 392 6.65 -18.90 6.87
C LEU A 392 7.60 -18.87 5.67
N ARG A 393 7.22 -19.50 4.55
CA ARG A 393 8.05 -19.57 3.34
C ARG A 393 7.25 -19.32 2.06
N THR A 394 6.65 -18.14 1.98
CA THR A 394 5.89 -17.71 0.80
C THR A 394 6.80 -17.45 -0.41
N VAL A 395 8.02 -16.97 -0.16
CA VAL A 395 9.06 -16.78 -1.17
C VAL A 395 10.24 -17.70 -0.85
N GLY A 396 10.72 -18.43 -1.85
CA GLY A 396 11.92 -19.28 -1.78
C GLY A 396 12.92 -18.92 -2.88
N PRO A 397 14.12 -19.54 -2.91
CA PRO A 397 15.14 -19.20 -3.90
C PRO A 397 14.69 -19.29 -5.35
N SER A 398 13.84 -20.27 -5.66
CA SER A 398 13.31 -20.50 -7.01
C SER A 398 12.39 -19.38 -7.50
N TYR A 399 11.85 -18.56 -6.58
CA TYR A 399 11.07 -17.39 -6.95
C TYR A 399 11.90 -16.40 -7.76
N PHE A 400 13.22 -16.34 -7.54
CA PHE A 400 14.12 -15.47 -8.28
C PHE A 400 14.81 -16.16 -9.48
N ASP A 401 14.40 -17.36 -9.88
CA ASP A 401 15.03 -18.09 -10.99
C ASP A 401 15.03 -17.28 -12.31
N GLY A 402 14.04 -16.40 -12.49
CA GLY A 402 13.96 -15.47 -13.62
C GLY A 402 15.12 -14.48 -13.71
N VAL A 403 15.64 -14.01 -12.56
CA VAL A 403 16.73 -13.03 -12.46
C VAL A 403 18.08 -13.68 -12.15
N ALA A 404 18.06 -14.85 -11.48
CA ALA A 404 19.25 -15.52 -10.96
C ALA A 404 20.28 -15.91 -12.05
N LYS A 405 19.87 -16.00 -13.32
CA LYS A 405 20.80 -16.25 -14.44
C LYS A 405 21.87 -15.16 -14.57
N ASP A 406 21.50 -13.91 -14.30
CA ASP A 406 22.39 -12.75 -14.42
C ASP A 406 23.00 -12.36 -13.05
N PHE A 407 22.38 -12.79 -11.95
CA PHE A 407 22.72 -12.42 -10.56
C PHE A 407 23.46 -13.54 -9.81
N GLY A 408 23.65 -14.71 -10.44
CA GLY A 408 24.21 -15.89 -9.79
C GLY A 408 23.25 -16.52 -8.77
N PRO A 409 23.76 -17.44 -7.92
CA PRO A 409 22.91 -18.20 -7.00
C PRO A 409 22.32 -17.30 -5.91
N THR A 410 21.03 -17.50 -5.66
CA THR A 410 20.30 -16.85 -4.56
C THR A 410 20.80 -17.35 -3.20
N VAL A 411 21.14 -16.42 -2.30
CA VAL A 411 21.42 -16.75 -0.89
C VAL A 411 20.11 -17.14 -0.20
N ASP A 412 20.08 -18.27 0.49
CA ASP A 412 18.87 -18.81 1.15
C ASP A 412 19.11 -18.94 2.65
N VAL A 413 18.50 -18.03 3.43
CA VAL A 413 18.55 -18.04 4.89
C VAL A 413 17.22 -18.58 5.41
N ARG A 414 17.24 -19.76 6.02
CA ARG A 414 16.03 -20.46 6.49
C ARG A 414 15.98 -20.50 8.01
N ARG A 415 14.76 -20.54 8.56
CA ARG A 415 14.51 -20.57 10.01
C ARG A 415 15.24 -19.41 10.70
N ALA A 416 15.15 -18.23 10.09
CA ALA A 416 15.97 -17.10 10.46
C ALA A 416 15.68 -16.57 11.86
N THR A 417 16.75 -16.30 12.59
CA THR A 417 16.77 -15.54 13.84
C THR A 417 17.03 -14.05 13.59
N ALA A 418 17.00 -13.21 14.64
CA ALA A 418 17.38 -11.81 14.50
C ALA A 418 18.85 -11.62 14.08
N VAL A 419 19.76 -12.49 14.53
CA VAL A 419 21.17 -12.49 14.09
C VAL A 419 21.28 -12.82 12.60
N ASP A 420 20.54 -13.84 12.14
CA ASP A 420 20.51 -14.20 10.72
C ASP A 420 19.95 -13.06 9.86
N PHE A 421 18.95 -12.34 10.39
CA PHE A 421 18.41 -11.17 9.72
C PHE A 421 19.43 -10.03 9.57
N VAL A 422 20.21 -9.71 10.61
CA VAL A 422 21.28 -8.70 10.50
C VAL A 422 22.33 -9.13 9.46
N ARG A 423 22.72 -10.41 9.45
CA ARG A 423 23.64 -10.96 8.43
C ARG A 423 23.05 -10.92 7.03
N PHE A 424 21.76 -11.19 6.89
CA PHE A 424 21.03 -11.08 5.64
C PHE A 424 20.99 -9.63 5.12
N LEU A 425 20.77 -8.66 6.00
CA LEU A 425 20.87 -7.24 5.66
C LEU A 425 22.29 -6.84 5.27
N ALA A 426 23.31 -7.35 5.97
CA ALA A 426 24.71 -7.10 5.65
C ALA A 426 25.20 -7.81 4.37
N THR A 427 24.47 -8.81 3.87
CA THR A 427 24.83 -9.51 2.63
C THR A 427 24.67 -8.57 1.43
N PRO A 428 25.72 -8.38 0.59
CA PRO A 428 25.60 -7.63 -0.66
C PRO A 428 24.69 -8.38 -1.64
N ALA A 429 23.43 -7.93 -1.74
CA ALA A 429 22.43 -8.47 -2.64
C ALA A 429 21.41 -7.37 -2.96
N LEU A 430 21.24 -7.10 -4.24
CA LEU A 430 20.36 -6.05 -4.74
C LEU A 430 18.89 -6.45 -4.62
N LEU A 431 18.55 -7.73 -4.75
CA LEU A 431 17.17 -8.22 -4.58
C LEU A 431 17.07 -9.03 -3.29
N LYS A 432 16.26 -8.58 -2.34
CA LYS A 432 16.08 -9.21 -1.02
C LYS A 432 14.62 -9.54 -0.77
N ALA A 433 14.29 -10.82 -0.62
CA ALA A 433 12.96 -11.24 -0.20
C ALA A 433 12.91 -11.66 1.27
N ILE A 434 11.85 -11.28 1.97
CA ILE A 434 11.60 -11.62 3.37
C ILE A 434 10.24 -12.33 3.46
N SER A 435 10.24 -13.53 4.05
CA SER A 435 9.03 -14.30 4.41
C SER A 435 8.99 -14.51 5.92
N ALA A 436 8.15 -13.74 6.60
CA ALA A 436 7.97 -13.82 8.05
C ALA A 436 6.52 -13.47 8.41
N HIS A 437 6.02 -13.98 9.54
CA HIS A 437 4.81 -13.40 10.13
C HIS A 437 5.08 -11.94 10.47
N SER A 438 4.13 -11.05 10.20
CA SER A 438 4.31 -9.62 10.39
C SER A 438 2.99 -8.97 10.79
N ASP A 439 3.13 -7.83 11.42
CA ASP A 439 2.09 -6.86 11.73
C ASP A 439 2.63 -5.47 11.29
N PRO A 440 1.85 -4.39 11.43
CA PRO A 440 2.32 -3.04 11.06
C PRO A 440 3.65 -2.62 11.70
N GLY A 441 3.95 -3.10 12.91
CA GLY A 441 5.09 -2.65 13.72
C GLY A 441 6.34 -3.51 13.60
N CYS A 442 6.22 -4.74 13.08
CA CYS A 442 7.37 -5.65 13.04
C CYS A 442 7.18 -6.88 12.17
N SER A 443 8.28 -7.62 12.01
CA SER A 443 8.27 -9.01 11.52
C SER A 443 8.83 -9.95 12.58
N ILE A 444 8.16 -11.07 12.82
CA ILE A 444 8.52 -12.05 13.85
C ILE A 444 9.62 -12.96 13.31
N MET A 445 10.74 -13.06 14.04
CA MET A 445 11.87 -13.96 13.79
C MET A 445 11.84 -15.15 14.76
N LEU A 446 12.65 -16.19 14.47
CA LEU A 446 12.86 -17.28 15.41
C LEU A 446 13.83 -16.88 16.54
N GLY A 447 13.66 -17.51 17.71
CA GLY A 447 14.59 -17.37 18.82
C GLY A 447 15.77 -18.35 18.75
N GLY A 448 16.59 -18.36 19.80
CA GLY A 448 17.72 -19.30 19.94
C GLY A 448 19.06 -18.77 19.47
N TYR A 449 19.24 -17.45 19.44
CA TYR A 449 20.52 -16.77 19.16
C TYR A 449 21.10 -16.14 20.43
N GLU A 450 22.40 -15.87 20.42
CA GLU A 450 23.12 -15.22 21.51
C GLU A 450 23.01 -13.68 21.40
N MET A 451 22.68 -13.02 22.50
CA MET A 451 22.50 -11.55 22.50
C MET A 451 23.81 -10.80 22.26
N GLU A 452 24.92 -11.30 22.80
CA GLU A 452 26.25 -10.71 22.59
C GLU A 452 26.65 -10.68 21.11
N GLU A 453 26.24 -11.70 20.36
CA GLU A 453 26.47 -11.76 18.92
C GLU A 453 25.64 -10.71 18.17
N LEU A 454 24.37 -10.52 18.55
CA LEU A 454 23.52 -9.48 17.97
C LEU A 454 24.09 -8.08 18.29
N ASP A 455 24.55 -7.86 19.51
CA ASP A 455 25.18 -6.59 19.93
C ASP A 455 26.43 -6.30 19.11
N ALA A 456 27.30 -7.31 18.91
CA ALA A 456 28.50 -7.16 18.09
C ALA A 456 28.19 -6.83 16.62
N LEU A 457 27.15 -7.44 16.05
CA LEU A 457 26.73 -7.22 14.66
C LEU A 457 26.03 -5.87 14.44
N THR A 458 25.34 -5.36 15.47
CA THR A 458 24.57 -4.11 15.40
C THR A 458 25.36 -2.89 15.86
N GLY A 459 26.43 -3.09 16.63
CA GLY A 459 27.14 -2.04 17.36
C GLY A 459 26.48 -1.65 18.70
N GLY A 460 25.42 -2.34 19.11
CA GLY A 460 24.66 -2.06 20.34
C GLY A 460 23.85 -0.74 20.28
N GLY A 461 23.46 -0.23 21.45
CA GLY A 461 22.73 1.06 21.55
C GLY A 461 21.31 1.01 20.97
N TYR A 462 20.55 -0.03 21.32
CA TYR A 462 19.20 -0.21 20.79
C TYR A 462 18.25 0.91 21.20
N TRP A 463 17.42 1.35 20.26
CA TRP A 463 16.37 2.34 20.47
C TRP A 463 15.14 1.71 21.12
N TYR A 464 15.36 1.02 22.22
CA TYR A 464 14.33 0.47 23.08
C TYR A 464 14.83 0.41 24.52
N TRP A 465 14.09 1.00 25.45
CA TRP A 465 14.44 0.99 26.86
C TRP A 465 13.60 -0.02 27.63
N ARG A 466 14.25 -0.86 28.44
CA ARG A 466 13.61 -1.80 29.36
C ARG A 466 13.81 -1.31 30.80
N LEU A 467 12.76 -1.34 31.62
CA LEU A 467 12.90 -1.06 33.04
C LEU A 467 13.68 -2.20 33.72
N VAL A 468 14.82 -1.88 34.30
CA VAL A 468 15.68 -2.75 35.11
C VAL A 468 15.95 -2.02 36.42
N ASP A 469 15.47 -2.60 37.52
CA ASP A 469 15.48 -1.97 38.84
C ASP A 469 14.86 -0.55 38.80
N GLU A 470 15.66 0.48 39.08
CA GLU A 470 15.24 1.89 39.10
C GLU A 470 15.70 2.67 37.85
N ARG A 471 16.02 1.98 36.75
CA ARG A 471 16.50 2.60 35.51
C ARG A 471 15.85 1.99 34.26
N PHE A 472 15.63 2.82 33.26
CA PHE A 472 15.33 2.42 31.90
C PHE A 472 16.65 2.22 31.15
N GLU A 473 16.97 0.99 30.79
CA GLU A 473 18.22 0.62 30.11
C GLU A 473 17.97 0.28 28.63
N PRO A 474 18.77 0.81 27.69
CA PRO A 474 18.75 0.40 26.30
C PRO A 474 18.95 -1.12 26.16
N SER A 475 18.00 -1.81 25.53
CA SER A 475 18.03 -3.27 25.47
C SER A 475 17.20 -3.82 24.32
N TYR A 476 17.70 -4.89 23.72
CA TYR A 476 16.94 -5.74 22.79
C TYR A 476 16.46 -7.06 23.42
N THR A 477 16.60 -7.20 24.74
CA THR A 477 16.24 -8.44 25.45
C THR A 477 14.77 -8.51 25.86
N ASP A 478 14.04 -7.40 25.76
CA ASP A 478 12.62 -7.33 26.08
C ASP A 478 11.78 -8.16 25.11
N GLY A 479 10.81 -8.94 25.60
CA GLY A 479 9.97 -9.81 24.76
C GLY A 479 9.16 -9.07 23.68
N ARG A 480 8.98 -7.75 23.81
CA ARG A 480 8.31 -6.92 22.80
C ARG A 480 9.16 -6.66 21.56
N VAL A 481 10.50 -6.74 21.66
CA VAL A 481 11.42 -6.50 20.53
C VAL A 481 12.33 -7.70 20.25
N ARG A 482 12.59 -8.53 21.26
CA ARG A 482 13.38 -9.75 21.14
C ARG A 482 12.77 -10.68 20.10
N ASN A 483 13.60 -11.20 19.20
CA ASN A 483 13.17 -12.01 18.06
C ASN A 483 12.21 -11.29 17.09
N ARG A 484 12.31 -9.98 16.93
CA ARG A 484 11.57 -9.25 15.89
C ARG A 484 12.53 -8.51 14.97
N ILE A 485 12.06 -8.16 13.77
CA ILE A 485 12.60 -7.05 12.99
C ILE A 485 11.75 -5.85 13.41
N HIS A 486 12.35 -4.94 14.18
CA HIS A 486 11.67 -3.84 14.84
C HIS A 486 12.44 -2.54 14.59
N PHE A 487 11.76 -1.38 14.68
CA PHE A 487 12.38 -0.06 14.62
C PHE A 487 13.68 0.02 15.43
N ALA A 488 13.65 -0.47 16.68
CA ALA A 488 14.81 -0.42 17.58
C ALA A 488 16.09 -1.08 17.05
N LEU A 489 15.94 -2.18 16.28
CA LEU A 489 17.05 -2.88 15.64
C LEU A 489 17.52 -2.12 14.40
N LEU A 490 16.58 -1.75 13.53
CA LEU A 490 16.89 -1.10 12.26
C LEU A 490 17.52 0.29 12.47
N ARG A 491 16.99 1.07 13.42
CA ARG A 491 17.54 2.36 13.84
C ARG A 491 18.97 2.24 14.37
N ALA A 492 19.27 1.20 15.16
CA ALA A 492 20.61 0.95 15.66
C ALA A 492 21.60 0.59 14.52
N LEU A 493 21.19 -0.25 13.57
CA LEU A 493 22.00 -0.58 12.39
C LEU A 493 22.35 0.67 11.57
N TRP A 494 21.35 1.52 11.31
CA TRP A 494 21.52 2.79 10.60
C TRP A 494 22.48 3.72 11.34
N GLN A 495 22.21 3.99 12.62
CA GLN A 495 23.00 4.93 13.41
C GLN A 495 24.47 4.49 13.57
N ASN A 496 24.70 3.19 13.68
CA ASN A 496 26.04 2.62 13.79
C ASN A 496 26.70 2.39 12.41
N GLY A 497 26.00 2.65 11.31
CA GLY A 497 26.52 2.50 9.96
C GLY A 497 26.94 1.07 9.62
N THR A 498 26.33 0.06 10.25
CA THR A 498 26.78 -1.34 10.11
C THR A 498 26.45 -1.93 8.74
N LEU A 499 25.53 -1.32 8.00
CA LEU A 499 25.11 -1.74 6.67
C LEU A 499 25.81 -0.97 5.53
N ARG A 500 26.76 -0.08 5.82
CA ARG A 500 27.42 0.76 4.79
C ARG A 500 27.98 -0.06 3.61
N GLU A 501 28.56 -1.22 3.89
CA GLU A 501 29.16 -2.11 2.88
C GLU A 501 28.16 -3.03 2.17
N ALA A 502 26.90 -3.11 2.64
CA ALA A 502 25.88 -3.99 2.04
C ALA A 502 25.41 -3.46 0.66
N GLY A 503 25.55 -2.15 0.43
CA GLY A 503 25.00 -1.46 -0.73
C GLY A 503 23.47 -1.32 -0.65
N PRO A 504 22.86 -0.77 -1.72
CA PRO A 504 21.42 -0.59 -1.79
C PRO A 504 20.67 -1.92 -2.00
N SER A 505 19.39 -1.95 -1.65
CA SER A 505 18.53 -3.13 -1.83
C SER A 505 17.12 -2.78 -2.31
N PHE A 506 16.59 -3.61 -3.20
CA PHE A 506 15.17 -3.74 -3.49
C PHE A 506 14.58 -4.86 -2.65
N TYR A 507 13.48 -4.57 -1.97
CA TYR A 507 12.83 -5.50 -1.07
C TYR A 507 11.53 -6.07 -1.65
N LEU A 508 11.34 -7.37 -1.45
CA LEU A 508 10.03 -8.01 -1.52
C LEU A 508 9.69 -8.55 -0.13
N HIS A 509 8.67 -8.02 0.52
CA HIS A 509 8.29 -8.46 1.85
C HIS A 509 6.93 -9.15 1.83
N ALA A 510 6.93 -10.48 1.91
CA ALA A 510 5.75 -11.33 1.85
C ALA A 510 5.10 -11.62 3.23
N GLY A 511 5.47 -10.82 4.23
CA GLY A 511 4.80 -10.78 5.54
C GLY A 511 3.44 -10.08 5.47
N CYS A 512 2.61 -10.30 6.49
CA CYS A 512 1.30 -9.68 6.61
C CYS A 512 1.40 -8.21 7.06
N GLU A 513 0.57 -7.32 6.52
CA GLU A 513 0.38 -5.94 7.02
C GLU A 513 1.67 -5.09 7.11
N VAL A 514 2.69 -5.42 6.31
CA VAL A 514 4.04 -4.85 6.42
C VAL A 514 4.06 -3.35 6.12
N ASN A 515 3.22 -2.92 5.18
CA ASN A 515 3.07 -1.52 4.81
C ASN A 515 1.72 -0.96 5.28
N THR A 516 1.04 -1.59 6.23
CA THR A 516 -0.15 -1.01 6.85
C THR A 516 0.26 0.08 7.84
N PRO A 517 -0.19 1.34 7.70
CA PRO A 517 -0.03 2.33 8.75
C PRO A 517 -0.93 1.97 9.94
N ALA A 518 -0.39 2.05 11.15
CA ALA A 518 -1.20 1.92 12.36
C ALA A 518 -2.28 3.02 12.42
N GLU A 519 -3.48 2.68 12.89
CA GLU A 519 -4.63 3.59 13.04
C GLU A 519 -5.11 4.28 11.73
N SER A 520 -4.69 3.81 10.55
CA SER A 520 -5.09 4.41 9.25
C SER A 520 -6.60 4.36 8.98
N ASN A 521 -7.34 3.52 9.70
CA ASN A 521 -8.78 3.39 9.58
C ASN A 521 -9.57 4.18 10.62
N ARG A 522 -8.91 5.07 11.38
CA ARG A 522 -9.50 5.79 12.52
C ARG A 522 -9.17 7.27 12.57
N VAL A 523 -8.04 7.66 11.99
CA VAL A 523 -7.55 9.05 12.05
C VAL A 523 -6.92 9.43 10.70
N PRO A 524 -6.97 10.70 10.31
CA PRO A 524 -6.38 11.16 9.06
C PRO A 524 -4.85 11.02 9.04
N TYR A 525 -4.26 10.92 7.85
CA TYR A 525 -2.83 10.61 7.61
C TYR A 525 -1.83 11.55 8.31
N ASN A 526 -2.25 12.78 8.59
CA ASN A 526 -1.45 13.80 9.26
C ASN A 526 -1.51 13.70 10.81
N HIS A 527 -2.44 12.92 11.37
CA HIS A 527 -2.64 12.80 12.82
C HIS A 527 -1.41 12.19 13.52
N SER A 528 -1.20 12.51 14.80
CA SER A 528 -0.06 12.01 15.58
C SER A 528 -0.11 10.50 15.83
N ALA A 529 -1.32 9.95 15.97
CA ALA A 529 -1.57 8.51 16.07
C ALA A 529 -1.58 7.78 14.72
N TYR A 530 -1.70 8.51 13.58
CA TYR A 530 -1.62 7.88 12.27
C TYR A 530 -0.19 7.46 12.00
N GLY A 531 -0.03 6.17 11.73
CA GLY A 531 1.28 5.57 11.62
C GLY A 531 2.05 5.60 12.94
N GLY A 532 2.96 4.66 13.09
CA GLY A 532 3.92 4.62 14.21
C GLY A 532 5.34 4.69 13.70
N HIS A 533 6.27 4.99 14.59
CA HIS A 533 7.69 4.84 14.31
C HIS A 533 8.11 3.38 14.11
N GLU A 534 7.26 2.44 14.52
CA GLU A 534 7.45 1.01 14.34
C GLU A 534 7.11 0.52 12.92
N GLN A 535 6.56 1.37 12.03
CA GLN A 535 6.13 0.97 10.68
C GLN A 535 7.23 0.25 9.89
N ILE A 536 7.09 -1.06 9.75
CA ILE A 536 8.23 -1.91 9.35
C ILE A 536 8.64 -1.69 7.88
N GLY A 537 7.68 -1.42 6.99
CA GLY A 537 7.95 -1.12 5.58
C GLY A 537 8.85 0.10 5.40
N GLU A 538 8.48 1.23 5.99
CA GLU A 538 9.25 2.47 5.97
C GLU A 538 10.59 2.32 6.69
N ASN A 539 10.62 1.64 7.84
CA ASN A 539 11.88 1.37 8.54
C ASN A 539 12.88 0.58 7.68
N LEU A 540 12.43 -0.44 6.93
CA LEU A 540 13.28 -1.18 5.99
C LEU A 540 13.76 -0.26 4.85
N LEU A 541 12.88 0.60 4.33
CA LEU A 541 13.24 1.50 3.24
C LEU A 541 14.35 2.48 3.65
N PHE A 542 14.21 3.15 4.80
CA PHE A 542 15.13 4.22 5.20
C PHE A 542 16.32 3.72 6.03
N TYR A 543 16.12 2.84 7.01
CA TYR A 543 17.19 2.39 7.91
C TYR A 543 17.94 1.14 7.43
N ALA A 544 17.44 0.43 6.42
CA ALA A 544 18.09 -0.79 5.90
C ALA A 544 18.60 -0.64 4.45
N ASN A 545 18.96 0.56 4.00
CA ASN A 545 19.46 0.82 2.64
C ASN A 545 18.49 0.47 1.50
N GLY A 546 17.17 0.56 1.74
CA GLY A 546 16.17 0.30 0.72
C GLY A 546 16.13 1.36 -0.40
N LEU A 547 15.88 0.91 -1.62
CA LEU A 547 15.58 1.74 -2.80
C LEU A 547 14.10 1.66 -3.19
N ALA A 548 13.55 0.46 -3.14
CA ALA A 548 12.12 0.22 -3.29
C ALA A 548 11.74 -1.04 -2.52
N LEU A 549 10.48 -1.13 -2.11
CA LEU A 549 9.92 -2.22 -1.34
C LEU A 549 8.52 -2.52 -1.85
N MET A 550 8.28 -3.77 -2.23
CA MET A 550 6.96 -4.30 -2.54
C MET A 550 6.46 -5.09 -1.34
N ALA A 551 5.33 -4.68 -0.79
CA ALA A 551 4.72 -5.28 0.41
C ALA A 551 3.20 -5.21 0.35
N ARG A 552 2.55 -5.98 1.24
CA ARG A 552 1.10 -6.00 1.36
C ARG A 552 0.58 -5.47 2.70
N ALA A 553 -0.59 -4.85 2.63
CA ALA A 553 -1.29 -4.24 3.76
C ALA A 553 -2.33 -5.18 4.40
N LYS A 554 -2.27 -6.49 4.11
CA LYS A 554 -3.28 -7.47 4.56
C LYS A 554 -2.67 -8.75 5.08
N VAL A 555 -3.39 -9.38 6.02
CA VAL A 555 -3.20 -10.79 6.39
C VAL A 555 -3.69 -11.69 5.26
N PHE A 556 -2.75 -12.14 4.43
CA PHE A 556 -2.97 -13.12 3.37
C PHE A 556 -1.69 -13.95 3.20
N TYR A 557 -1.68 -15.02 2.42
CA TYR A 557 -0.45 -15.81 2.19
C TYR A 557 -0.18 -15.96 0.69
N ASP A 558 0.36 -14.89 0.10
CA ASP A 558 0.75 -14.82 -1.32
C ASP A 558 2.08 -14.08 -1.52
N ALA A 559 2.60 -14.19 -2.74
CA ALA A 559 3.70 -13.39 -3.25
C ALA A 559 3.36 -12.93 -4.68
N PRO A 560 3.86 -11.76 -5.13
CA PRO A 560 3.52 -11.20 -6.44
C PRO A 560 4.02 -12.10 -7.57
N ARG A 561 3.12 -12.78 -8.29
CA ARG A 561 3.51 -13.62 -9.43
C ARG A 561 4.02 -12.78 -10.60
N GLY A 562 5.01 -13.28 -11.34
CA GLY A 562 5.60 -12.57 -12.48
C GLY A 562 6.61 -11.48 -12.09
N PHE A 563 6.83 -11.24 -10.79
CA PHE A 563 7.76 -10.22 -10.32
C PHE A 563 9.18 -10.46 -10.85
N ALA A 564 9.72 -11.66 -10.64
CA ALA A 564 11.11 -11.96 -10.99
C ALA A 564 11.32 -12.00 -12.50
N GLU A 565 10.35 -12.54 -13.25
CA GLU A 565 10.37 -12.55 -14.71
C GLU A 565 10.35 -11.13 -15.26
N SER A 566 9.44 -10.29 -14.74
CA SER A 566 9.33 -8.90 -15.19
C SER A 566 10.59 -8.11 -14.86
N ILE A 567 11.15 -8.26 -13.66
CA ILE A 567 12.29 -7.45 -13.24
C ILE A 567 13.62 -7.88 -13.90
N ALA A 568 13.67 -9.10 -14.46
CA ALA A 568 14.80 -9.58 -15.27
C ALA A 568 14.86 -8.96 -16.67
N GLU A 569 13.78 -8.33 -17.15
CA GLU A 569 13.77 -7.73 -18.47
C GLU A 569 14.63 -6.44 -18.51
N PRO A 570 15.49 -6.24 -19.52
CA PRO A 570 16.43 -5.11 -19.57
C PRO A 570 15.79 -3.71 -19.53
N THR A 571 14.55 -3.57 -19.99
CA THR A 571 13.83 -2.29 -20.03
C THR A 571 12.84 -2.12 -18.88
N SER A 572 12.75 -3.12 -18.01
CA SER A 572 11.78 -3.17 -16.91
C SER A 572 12.29 -2.41 -15.69
N ASN A 573 11.36 -2.10 -14.80
CA ASN A 573 11.59 -1.40 -13.53
C ASN A 573 10.70 -2.01 -12.44
N PHE A 574 10.87 -1.53 -11.22
CA PHE A 574 10.15 -2.06 -10.07
C PHE A 574 8.62 -1.91 -10.19
N GLY A 575 8.12 -0.82 -10.78
CA GLY A 575 6.70 -0.64 -11.09
C GLY A 575 6.16 -1.63 -12.12
N SER A 576 6.98 -1.99 -13.13
CA SER A 576 6.64 -3.00 -14.13
C SER A 576 6.37 -4.36 -13.49
N ALA A 577 7.07 -4.69 -12.39
CA ALA A 577 6.84 -5.91 -11.64
C ALA A 577 5.46 -5.94 -10.96
N LEU A 578 4.96 -4.79 -10.47
CA LEU A 578 3.60 -4.68 -9.95
C LEU A 578 2.57 -4.84 -11.08
N SER A 579 2.78 -4.15 -12.20
CA SER A 579 1.90 -4.30 -13.37
C SER A 579 1.90 -5.73 -13.91
N ALA A 580 3.03 -6.44 -13.87
CA ALA A 580 3.10 -7.86 -14.21
C ALA A 580 2.27 -8.70 -13.24
N TYR A 581 2.30 -8.41 -11.94
CA TYR A 581 1.47 -9.10 -10.98
C TYR A 581 -0.02 -8.95 -11.28
N TYR A 582 -0.50 -7.72 -11.50
CA TYR A 582 -1.90 -7.49 -11.90
C TYR A 582 -2.28 -8.27 -13.17
N ARG A 583 -1.43 -8.28 -14.20
CA ARG A 583 -1.68 -9.06 -15.42
C ARG A 583 -1.78 -10.56 -15.17
N HIS A 584 -0.83 -11.14 -14.41
CA HIS A 584 -0.85 -12.57 -14.09
C HIS A 584 -2.10 -12.97 -13.30
N GLU A 585 -2.58 -12.09 -12.43
CA GLU A 585 -3.74 -12.33 -11.58
C GLU A 585 -5.04 -12.16 -12.35
N ALA A 586 -5.12 -11.16 -13.23
CA ALA A 586 -6.21 -10.95 -14.19
C ALA A 586 -6.41 -12.14 -15.13
N ASP A 587 -5.32 -12.75 -15.61
CA ASP A 587 -5.37 -13.85 -16.58
C ASP A 587 -5.66 -15.22 -15.95
N ASP A 588 -5.71 -15.33 -14.61
CA ASP A 588 -5.90 -16.61 -13.91
C ASP A 588 -7.37 -16.89 -13.59
N GLU A 589 -8.06 -17.58 -14.49
CA GLU A 589 -9.47 -17.96 -14.34
C GLU A 589 -9.81 -18.66 -13.01
N ARG A 590 -8.84 -19.38 -12.40
CA ARG A 590 -9.06 -20.07 -11.13
C ARG A 590 -9.32 -19.08 -10.00
N LEU A 591 -8.62 -17.94 -10.01
CA LEU A 591 -8.81 -16.89 -9.01
C LEU A 591 -10.18 -16.24 -9.16
N GLY A 592 -10.69 -16.08 -10.38
CA GLY A 592 -12.04 -15.53 -10.62
C GLY A 592 -13.17 -16.30 -9.92
N ARG A 593 -12.89 -17.51 -9.40
CA ARG A 593 -13.80 -18.38 -8.65
C ARG A 593 -13.40 -18.58 -7.17
N ASP A 594 -12.25 -18.06 -6.76
CA ASP A 594 -11.75 -18.10 -5.38
C ASP A 594 -12.08 -16.79 -4.68
N VAL A 595 -13.13 -16.81 -3.85
CA VAL A 595 -13.67 -15.62 -3.19
C VAL A 595 -12.64 -14.89 -2.33
N ALA A 596 -11.76 -15.65 -1.66
CA ALA A 596 -10.69 -15.08 -0.85
C ALA A 596 -9.53 -14.55 -1.71
N GLY A 597 -9.34 -15.11 -2.90
CA GLY A 597 -8.18 -14.87 -3.76
C GLY A 597 -8.35 -13.79 -4.83
N TYR A 598 -9.55 -13.56 -5.38
CA TYR A 598 -9.64 -12.78 -6.63
C TYR A 598 -9.12 -11.34 -6.58
N ASN A 599 -9.30 -10.58 -5.49
CA ASN A 599 -8.73 -9.21 -5.36
C ASN A 599 -7.42 -9.15 -4.56
N ARG A 600 -6.71 -10.26 -4.34
CA ARG A 600 -5.52 -10.24 -3.46
C ARG A 600 -4.42 -9.25 -3.91
N VAL A 601 -4.42 -8.87 -5.19
CA VAL A 601 -3.57 -7.83 -5.76
C VAL A 601 -3.77 -6.44 -5.13
N TYR A 602 -4.99 -6.12 -4.68
CA TYR A 602 -5.33 -4.78 -4.19
C TYR A 602 -4.57 -4.42 -2.90
N PHE A 603 -4.01 -5.43 -2.23
CA PHE A 603 -3.31 -5.27 -0.96
C PHE A 603 -1.85 -4.88 -1.16
N TRP A 604 -1.32 -5.00 -2.37
CA TRP A 604 0.09 -4.79 -2.67
C TRP A 604 0.36 -3.36 -3.12
N SER A 605 1.43 -2.77 -2.61
CA SER A 605 1.86 -1.42 -2.99
C SER A 605 3.38 -1.30 -2.98
N ILE A 606 3.89 -0.21 -3.53
CA ILE A 606 5.34 0.07 -3.61
C ILE A 606 5.68 1.23 -2.68
N LEU A 607 6.60 1.00 -1.75
CA LEU A 607 7.33 2.05 -1.04
C LEU A 607 8.67 2.29 -1.74
N GLY A 608 9.17 3.52 -1.74
CA GLY A 608 10.40 3.89 -2.45
C GLY A 608 10.16 4.27 -3.91
N ASP A 609 11.16 4.08 -4.75
CA ASP A 609 11.16 4.55 -6.14
C ASP A 609 10.91 3.40 -7.11
N TRP A 610 9.69 3.38 -7.67
CA TRP A 610 9.26 2.34 -8.60
C TRP A 610 9.97 2.39 -9.96
N THR A 611 10.60 3.50 -10.31
CA THR A 611 11.17 3.73 -11.64
C THR A 611 12.56 3.11 -11.82
N LEU A 612 13.13 2.59 -10.74
CA LEU A 612 14.43 1.94 -10.72
C LEU A 612 14.40 0.55 -11.37
N SER A 613 15.48 0.22 -12.07
CA SER A 613 15.66 -1.05 -12.78
C SER A 613 16.85 -1.80 -12.21
N PRO A 614 16.70 -3.08 -11.78
CA PRO A 614 17.80 -3.85 -11.22
C PRO A 614 18.81 -4.34 -12.26
N THR A 615 18.47 -4.33 -13.54
CA THR A 615 19.24 -4.93 -14.64
C THR A 615 20.17 -3.95 -15.38
N ARG A 616 20.34 -2.73 -14.86
CA ARG A 616 21.28 -1.74 -15.39
C ARG A 616 22.74 -2.18 -15.31
#